data_AF-A0A349X5H5-F1
#
_entry.id   AF-A0A349X5H5-F1
#
_cell.length_a   1.000
_cell.length_b   1.000
_cell.length_c   1.000
_cell.angle_alpha   90.00
_cell.angle_beta   90.00
_cell.angle_gamma   90.00
#
_symmetry.space_group_name_H-M   'P 1'
#
loop_
_entity.id
_entity.type
_entity.pdbx_description
1 polymer ?
#
loop_
_entity_poly.entity_id
_entity_poly.type
_entity_poly.pdbx_seq_one_letter_code
_entity_poly.pdbx_strand_id
1 'polypeptide(L)'
;MDMMKLATQVLASKLSSSASNNDDLLQSVIGNLLGGSGGQGIDLGSIVGSLQGGGLADIAESWLGNGSNADISPSQIESLLGSDKLKEAASQLGANQDELLAGLREMLPQVVDKSSSDGNLLDAVGGLSGLANLAGKFLK
;
A
#
# COMPACT_ATOMS: atom_id res chain seq x y z
N MET A 1 0.15 7.99 14.89
CA MET A 1 0.90 6.77 14.49
C MET A 1 1.25 6.95 13.04
N ASP A 2 2.53 6.85 12.70
CA ASP A 2 2.97 6.95 11.32
C ASP A 2 2.40 5.78 10.51
N MET A 3 1.91 6.06 9.32
CA MET A 3 1.30 5.06 8.42
C MET A 3 2.24 3.89 8.16
N MET A 4 3.51 4.20 7.95
CA MET A 4 4.54 3.20 7.77
C MET A 4 4.59 2.27 8.99
N LYS A 5 4.58 2.83 10.21
CA LYS A 5 4.67 2.03 11.44
C LYS A 5 3.46 1.10 11.59
N LEU A 6 2.28 1.55 11.18
CA LEU A 6 1.09 0.69 11.12
C LEU A 6 1.30 -0.44 10.11
N ALA A 7 1.81 -0.12 8.92
CA ALA A 7 2.09 -1.09 7.88
C ALA A 7 3.07 -2.17 8.35
N THR A 8 4.21 -1.78 8.92
CA THR A 8 5.19 -2.74 9.44
C THR A 8 4.68 -3.50 10.65
N GLN A 9 3.91 -2.88 11.55
CA GLN A 9 3.39 -3.57 12.72
C GLN A 9 2.37 -4.66 12.35
N VAL A 10 1.45 -4.37 11.43
CA VAL A 10 0.49 -5.36 10.92
C VAL A 10 1.24 -6.50 10.23
N LEU A 11 2.19 -6.17 9.35
CA LEU A 11 2.94 -7.19 8.63
C LEU A 11 3.82 -8.03 9.57
N ALA A 12 4.57 -7.40 10.47
CA ALA A 12 5.42 -8.07 11.46
C ALA A 12 4.63 -9.02 12.37
N SER A 13 3.36 -8.69 12.69
CA SER A 13 2.51 -9.57 13.50
C SER A 13 2.09 -10.86 12.80
N LYS A 14 2.13 -10.88 11.45
CA LYS A 14 1.78 -12.04 10.61
C LYS A 14 2.99 -12.84 10.18
N LEU A 15 4.14 -12.19 10.09
CA LEU A 15 5.40 -12.84 9.76
C LEU A 15 6.00 -13.54 10.97
N SER A 16 6.67 -14.67 10.74
CA SER A 16 7.45 -15.37 11.75
C SER A 16 8.57 -14.48 12.31
N SER A 17 8.96 -14.74 13.55
CA SER A 17 9.78 -13.89 14.45
C SER A 17 11.10 -13.37 13.87
N SER A 18 11.59 -13.88 12.74
CA SER A 18 12.83 -13.43 12.10
C SER A 18 12.68 -12.13 11.31
N ALA A 19 11.55 -11.92 10.64
CA ALA A 19 11.26 -10.67 9.92
C ALA A 19 10.85 -9.54 10.87
N SER A 20 10.14 -9.89 11.95
CA SER A 20 9.63 -8.94 12.95
C SER A 20 10.72 -8.19 13.74
N ASN A 21 11.98 -8.63 13.70
CA ASN A 21 13.07 -7.98 14.45
C ASN A 21 13.80 -6.89 13.64
N ASN A 22 13.49 -6.73 12.35
CA ASN A 22 14.20 -5.83 11.45
C ASN A 22 13.25 -4.81 10.83
N ASP A 23 12.83 -3.81 11.61
CA ASP A 23 11.92 -2.74 11.17
C ASP A 23 12.44 -1.99 9.93
N ASP A 24 13.77 -1.81 9.80
CA ASP A 24 14.40 -1.14 8.66
C ASP A 24 14.35 -1.98 7.37
N LEU A 25 14.52 -3.30 7.50
CA LEU A 25 14.36 -4.23 6.39
C LEU A 25 12.90 -4.26 5.94
N LEU A 26 11.97 -4.37 6.89
CA LEU A 26 10.53 -4.35 6.62
C LEU A 26 10.11 -3.06 5.91
N GLN A 27 10.60 -1.91 6.38
CA GLN A 27 10.39 -0.61 5.73
C GLN A 27 10.83 -0.62 4.27
N SER A 28 12.05 -1.06 4.03
CA SER A 28 12.65 -1.06 2.69
C SER A 28 11.91 -2.00 1.75
N VAL A 29 11.59 -3.21 2.22
CA VAL A 29 10.86 -4.23 1.43
C VAL A 29 9.45 -3.75 1.12
N ILE A 30 8.70 -3.28 2.12
CA ILE A 30 7.34 -2.78 1.93
C ILE A 30 7.36 -1.56 0.99
N GLY A 31 8.30 -0.65 1.18
CA GLY A 31 8.46 0.51 0.30
C GLY A 31 8.73 0.10 -1.14
N ASN A 32 9.65 -0.82 -1.38
CA ASN A 32 9.92 -1.34 -2.72
C ASN A 32 8.71 -2.08 -3.34
N LEU A 33 8.01 -2.88 -2.54
CA LEU A 33 6.87 -3.67 -2.98
C LEU A 33 5.68 -2.77 -3.38
N LEU A 34 5.42 -1.74 -2.59
CA LEU A 34 4.26 -0.85 -2.73
C LEU A 34 4.55 0.43 -3.52
N GLY A 35 5.66 0.48 -4.25
CA GLY A 35 5.96 1.58 -5.17
C GLY A 35 6.52 2.85 -4.52
N GLY A 36 6.95 2.79 -3.26
CA GLY A 36 7.66 3.87 -2.59
C GLY A 36 8.92 4.27 -3.36
N SER A 37 9.05 5.56 -3.68
CA SER A 37 10.22 6.08 -4.39
C SER A 37 11.49 5.88 -3.56
N GLY A 38 12.47 5.14 -4.09
CA GLY A 38 13.72 4.85 -3.39
C GLY A 38 13.57 3.92 -2.17
N GLY A 39 12.52 3.09 -2.14
CA GLY A 39 12.26 2.15 -1.04
C GLY A 39 11.69 2.81 0.22
N GLN A 40 11.23 4.06 0.11
CA GLN A 40 10.66 4.83 1.22
C GLN A 40 9.20 5.16 0.96
N GLY A 41 8.36 4.98 1.98
CA GLY A 41 6.94 5.28 1.92
C GLY A 41 6.13 4.25 1.12
N ILE A 42 4.87 4.58 0.83
CA ILE A 42 3.90 3.73 0.15
C ILE A 42 3.23 4.57 -0.93
N ASP A 43 3.24 4.12 -2.19
CA ASP A 43 2.56 4.82 -3.29
C ASP A 43 1.10 4.38 -3.38
N LEU A 44 0.29 4.95 -2.50
CA LEU A 44 -1.13 4.67 -2.40
C LEU A 44 -1.91 5.10 -3.63
N GLY A 45 -1.45 6.14 -4.35
CA GLY A 45 -2.09 6.58 -5.58
C GLY A 45 -2.02 5.50 -6.65
N SER A 46 -0.85 4.89 -6.82
CA SER A 46 -0.67 3.76 -7.73
C SER A 46 -1.46 2.51 -7.30
N ILE A 47 -1.55 2.22 -6.00
CA ILE A 47 -2.33 1.08 -5.48
C ILE A 47 -3.82 1.28 -5.78
N VAL A 48 -4.37 2.44 -5.42
CA VAL A 48 -5.78 2.77 -5.67
C VAL A 48 -6.08 2.79 -7.16
N GLY A 49 -5.21 3.39 -7.97
CA GLY A 49 -5.34 3.39 -9.42
C GLY A 49 -5.30 1.97 -10.02
N SER A 50 -4.45 1.09 -9.48
CA SER A 50 -4.35 -0.31 -9.91
C SER A 50 -5.58 -1.13 -9.53
N LEU A 51 -6.16 -0.89 -8.34
CA LEU A 51 -7.44 -1.50 -7.95
C LEU A 51 -8.56 -1.06 -8.90
N GLN A 52 -8.69 0.24 -9.14
CA GLN A 52 -9.69 0.79 -10.05
C GLN A 52 -9.54 0.26 -11.47
N GLY A 53 -8.31 0.24 -12.01
CA GLY A 53 -8.01 -0.29 -13.34
C GLY A 53 -8.11 -1.81 -13.46
N GLY A 54 -7.95 -2.54 -12.35
CA GLY A 54 -8.02 -3.99 -12.27
C GLY A 54 -9.42 -4.57 -12.09
N GLY A 55 -10.47 -3.75 -12.18
CA GLY A 55 -11.85 -4.17 -11.95
C GLY A 55 -12.21 -4.34 -10.46
N LEU A 56 -11.40 -3.77 -9.56
CA LEU A 56 -11.58 -3.77 -8.11
C LEU A 56 -11.94 -2.35 -7.61
N ALA A 57 -12.64 -1.58 -8.44
CA ALA A 57 -13.06 -0.22 -8.12
C ALA A 57 -13.91 -0.16 -6.84
N ASP A 58 -14.83 -1.10 -6.65
CA ASP A 58 -15.66 -1.18 -5.44
C ASP A 58 -14.81 -1.39 -4.16
N ILE A 59 -13.74 -2.18 -4.26
CA ILE A 59 -12.80 -2.38 -3.15
C ILE A 59 -12.07 -1.08 -2.85
N ALA A 60 -11.53 -0.42 -3.89
CA ALA A 60 -10.86 0.87 -3.74
C ALA A 60 -11.79 1.91 -3.10
N GLU A 61 -13.02 2.03 -3.58
CA GLU A 61 -14.02 2.96 -3.02
C GLU A 61 -14.35 2.64 -1.56
N SER A 62 -14.46 1.36 -1.20
CA SER A 62 -14.70 0.95 0.19
C SER A 62 -13.56 1.37 1.12
N TRP A 63 -12.31 1.33 0.65
CA TRP A 63 -11.13 1.73 1.41
C TRP A 63 -10.94 3.25 1.45
N LEU A 64 -11.50 3.98 0.48
CA LEU A 64 -11.46 5.44 0.45
C LEU A 64 -12.57 6.05 1.32
N GLY A 65 -13.70 5.34 1.46
CA GLY A 65 -14.87 5.79 2.20
C GLY A 65 -14.75 5.57 3.71
N ASN A 66 -15.76 6.03 4.45
CA ASN A 66 -15.84 5.90 5.92
C ASN A 66 -16.58 4.61 6.37
N GLY A 67 -16.80 3.68 5.46
CA GLY A 67 -17.51 2.41 5.71
C GLY A 67 -16.58 1.31 6.21
N SER A 68 -17.08 0.08 6.25
CA SER A 68 -16.20 -1.08 6.45
C SER A 68 -15.39 -1.35 5.19
N ASN A 69 -14.08 -1.51 5.35
CA ASN A 69 -13.19 -1.86 4.26
C ASN A 69 -13.53 -3.24 3.70
N ALA A 70 -13.70 -3.35 2.37
CA ALA A 70 -13.92 -4.63 1.72
C ALA A 70 -12.68 -5.53 1.81
N ASP A 71 -12.92 -6.82 1.99
CA ASP A 71 -11.88 -7.84 1.91
C ASP A 71 -11.30 -7.93 0.49
N ILE A 72 -9.99 -8.15 0.40
CA ILE A 72 -9.29 -8.47 -0.84
C ILE A 72 -8.69 -9.87 -0.75
N SER A 73 -8.82 -10.67 -1.81
CA SER A 73 -8.27 -12.03 -1.87
C SER A 73 -6.76 -12.03 -2.16
N PRO A 74 -6.02 -13.09 -1.76
CA PRO A 74 -4.60 -13.23 -2.07
C PRO A 74 -4.30 -13.12 -3.58
N SER A 75 -5.15 -13.72 -4.41
CA SER A 75 -5.01 -13.68 -5.87
C SER A 75 -5.15 -12.27 -6.45
N GLN A 76 -6.03 -11.45 -5.87
CA GLN A 76 -6.19 -10.05 -6.28
C GLN A 76 -4.96 -9.21 -5.88
N ILE A 77 -4.38 -9.45 -4.69
CA ILE A 77 -3.14 -8.79 -4.27
C ILE A 77 -1.98 -9.20 -5.19
N GLU A 78 -1.90 -10.48 -5.54
CA GLU A 78 -0.88 -10.99 -6.47
C GLU A 78 -1.03 -10.36 -7.86
N SER A 79 -2.25 -10.19 -8.35
CA SER A 79 -2.51 -9.48 -9.60
C SER A 79 -2.17 -7.99 -9.52
N LEU A 80 -2.32 -7.36 -8.34
CA LEU A 80 -2.05 -5.95 -8.13
C LEU A 80 -0.54 -5.64 -8.08
N LEU A 81 0.20 -6.41 -7.28
CA LEU A 81 1.62 -6.15 -7.00
C LEU A 81 2.56 -6.93 -7.93
N GLY A 82 2.08 -8.03 -8.51
CA GLY A 82 2.86 -8.96 -9.30
C GLY A 82 3.52 -10.05 -8.46
N SER A 83 3.41 -11.28 -8.93
CA SER A 83 3.96 -12.48 -8.27
C SER A 83 5.47 -12.39 -8.05
N ASP A 84 6.22 -11.86 -9.03
CA ASP A 84 7.68 -11.74 -8.94
C ASP A 84 8.12 -10.82 -7.79
N LYS A 85 7.45 -9.67 -7.62
CA LYS A 85 7.75 -8.73 -6.53
C LYS A 85 7.41 -9.32 -5.17
N LEU A 86 6.29 -10.03 -5.07
CA LEU A 86 5.89 -10.72 -3.85
C LEU A 86 6.89 -11.80 -3.46
N LYS A 87 7.35 -12.58 -4.43
CA LYS A 87 8.36 -13.63 -4.22
C LYS A 87 9.70 -13.03 -3.78
N GLU A 88 10.13 -11.95 -4.41
CA GLU A 88 11.35 -11.23 -4.01
C GLU A 88 11.22 -10.69 -2.58
N ALA A 89 10.12 -10.00 -2.27
CA ALA A 89 9.85 -9.47 -0.94
C ALA A 89 9.82 -10.58 0.13
N ALA A 90 9.11 -11.67 -0.13
CA ALA A 90 9.07 -12.83 0.77
C ALA A 90 10.47 -13.41 1.01
N SER A 91 11.27 -13.55 -0.05
CA SER A 91 12.66 -14.01 0.04
C SER A 91 13.55 -13.07 0.86
N GLN A 92 13.41 -11.76 0.69
CA GLN A 92 14.18 -10.76 1.44
C GLN A 92 13.82 -10.78 2.94
N LEU A 93 12.54 -11.02 3.25
CA LEU A 93 12.03 -11.12 4.61
C LEU A 93 12.27 -12.49 5.26
N GLY A 94 12.73 -13.49 4.49
CA GLY A 94 12.84 -14.87 4.97
C GLY A 94 11.49 -15.50 5.34
N ALA A 95 10.42 -15.09 4.65
CA ALA A 95 9.05 -15.51 4.88
C ALA A 95 8.50 -16.29 3.67
N ASN A 96 7.39 -17.00 3.87
CA ASN A 96 6.66 -17.57 2.74
C ASN A 96 5.79 -16.52 2.06
N GLN A 97 5.59 -16.68 0.75
CA GLN A 97 4.73 -15.78 -0.04
C GLN A 97 3.30 -15.73 0.51
N ASP A 98 2.77 -16.86 0.98
CA ASP A 98 1.42 -16.93 1.57
C ASP A 98 1.30 -16.13 2.88
N GLU A 99 2.35 -16.13 3.71
CA GLU A 99 2.39 -15.34 4.96
C GLU A 99 2.44 -13.84 4.64
N LEU A 100 3.25 -13.46 3.65
CA LEU A 100 3.31 -12.08 3.16
C LEU A 100 1.95 -11.65 2.58
N LEU A 101 1.32 -12.46 1.74
CA LEU A 101 0.00 -12.20 1.16
C LEU A 101 -1.08 -12.02 2.23
N ALA A 102 -1.08 -12.89 3.26
CA ALA A 102 -1.99 -12.78 4.39
C ALA A 102 -1.78 -11.46 5.15
N GLY A 103 -0.53 -11.05 5.38
CA GLY A 103 -0.21 -9.77 5.98
C GLY A 103 -0.65 -8.58 5.13
N LEU A 104 -0.39 -8.61 3.82
CA LEU A 104 -0.78 -7.54 2.90
C LEU A 104 -2.30 -7.39 2.81
N ARG A 105 -3.04 -8.50 2.83
CA ARG A 105 -4.51 -8.49 2.83
C ARG A 105 -5.09 -7.70 4.00
N GLU A 106 -4.50 -7.84 5.19
CA GLU A 106 -4.97 -7.14 6.38
C GLU A 106 -4.43 -5.71 6.46
N MET A 107 -3.22 -5.49 5.94
CA MET A 107 -2.51 -4.22 6.01
C MET A 107 -3.04 -3.19 5.00
N LEU A 108 -3.19 -3.56 3.73
CA LEU A 108 -3.53 -2.64 2.64
C LEU A 108 -4.81 -1.84 2.89
N PRO A 109 -5.94 -2.47 3.30
CA PRO A 109 -7.17 -1.73 3.54
C PRO A 109 -7.02 -0.67 4.63
N GLN A 110 -6.35 -1.02 5.75
CA GLN A 110 -6.15 -0.12 6.88
C GLN A 110 -5.24 1.05 6.53
N VAL A 111 -4.18 0.80 5.74
CA VAL A 111 -3.24 1.83 5.31
C VAL A 111 -3.92 2.84 4.38
N VAL A 112 -4.71 2.36 3.40
CA VAL A 112 -5.44 3.22 2.46
C VAL A 112 -6.51 4.03 3.19
N ASP A 113 -7.35 3.38 4.01
CA ASP A 113 -8.39 4.04 4.82
C ASP A 113 -7.81 5.12 5.73
N LYS A 114 -6.73 4.79 6.46
CA LYS A 114 -6.08 5.75 7.33
C LYS A 114 -5.55 6.96 6.56
N SER A 115 -4.95 6.73 5.39
CA SER A 115 -4.46 7.81 4.52
C SER A 115 -5.56 8.67 3.94
N SER A 116 -6.68 8.04 3.56
CA SER A 116 -7.87 8.73 3.04
C SER A 116 -8.47 9.64 4.10
N SER A 117 -8.72 9.09 5.30
CA SER A 117 -9.27 9.81 6.44
C SER A 117 -8.37 10.95 6.93
N ASP A 118 -7.05 10.79 6.86
CA ASP A 118 -6.08 11.84 7.23
C ASP A 118 -5.88 12.89 6.11
N GLY A 119 -6.51 12.74 4.94
CA GLY A 119 -6.44 13.66 3.79
C GLY A 119 -5.17 13.55 2.93
N ASN A 120 -4.20 12.73 3.34
CA ASN A 120 -2.92 12.53 2.65
C ASN A 120 -3.11 11.94 1.25
N LEU A 121 -4.11 11.08 1.08
CA LEU A 121 -4.40 10.47 -0.21
C LEU A 121 -4.98 11.46 -1.21
N LEU A 122 -5.74 12.46 -0.74
CA LEU A 122 -6.22 13.55 -1.57
C LEU A 122 -5.03 14.32 -2.15
N ASP A 123 -4.04 14.64 -1.32
CA ASP A 123 -2.79 15.29 -1.75
C ASP A 123 -1.96 14.44 -2.73
N ALA A 124 -1.90 13.12 -2.53
CA ALA A 124 -1.15 12.20 -3.39
C ALA A 124 -1.81 11.94 -4.75
N VAL A 125 -3.15 11.87 -4.82
CA VAL A 125 -3.90 11.50 -6.03
C VAL A 125 -4.29 12.71 -6.88
N GLY A 126 -4.38 13.91 -6.30
CA GLY A 126 -4.77 15.09 -7.08
C GLY A 126 -5.05 16.36 -6.28
N GLY A 127 -4.47 16.51 -5.10
CA GLY A 127 -4.70 17.65 -4.22
C GLY A 127 -4.06 18.93 -4.76
N LEU A 128 -3.90 19.93 -3.90
CA LEU A 128 -3.52 21.30 -4.27
C LEU A 128 -2.28 21.38 -5.18
N SER A 129 -1.37 20.39 -5.13
CA SER A 129 -0.24 20.22 -6.05
C SER A 129 -0.65 19.94 -7.51
N GLY A 130 -1.65 19.08 -7.74
CA GLY A 130 -2.20 18.81 -9.07
C GLY A 130 -2.93 20.04 -9.65
N LEU A 131 -3.67 20.76 -8.81
CA LEU A 131 -4.34 22.00 -9.19
C LEU A 131 -3.36 23.16 -9.40
N ALA A 132 -2.28 23.25 -8.62
CA ALA A 132 -1.22 24.25 -8.81
C ALA A 132 -0.48 24.03 -10.13
N ASN A 133 -0.22 22.78 -10.52
CA ASN A 133 0.36 22.47 -11.82
C ASN A 133 -0.58 22.76 -12.99
N LEU A 134 -1.89 22.58 -12.82
CA LEU A 134 -2.89 22.96 -13.83
C LEU A 134 -3.06 24.48 -13.92
N ALA A 135 -3.14 25.18 -12.80
CA ALA A 135 -3.22 26.64 -12.74
C ALA A 135 -1.96 27.30 -13.33
N GLY A 136 -0.77 26.76 -13.02
CA GLY A 136 0.49 27.21 -13.60
C GLY A 136 0.59 26.99 -15.12
N LYS A 137 -0.12 25.99 -15.66
CA LYS A 137 -0.16 25.70 -17.11
C LYS A 137 -1.16 26.57 -17.89
N PHE A 138 -2.12 27.18 -17.20
CA PHE A 138 -3.06 28.15 -17.80
C PHE A 138 -2.61 29.60 -17.71
N LEU A 139 -1.62 29.90 -16.85
CA LEU A 139 -1.07 31.24 -16.67
C LEU A 139 0.28 31.45 -17.37
N LYS A 140 0.70 30.52 -18.24
CA LYS A 140 1.92 30.61 -19.04
C LYS A 140 1.61 30.73 -20.53
#